data_AF-A0A7S0T4E5-F1
#
_entry.id   AF-A0A7S0T4E5-F1
#
_cell.length_a   1.000
_cell.length_b   1.000
_cell.length_c   1.000
_cell.angle_alpha   90.00
_cell.angle_beta   90.00
_cell.angle_gamma   90.00
#
_symmetry.space_group_name_H-M   'P 1'
#
loop_
_entity.id
_entity.type
_entity.pdbx_description
1 polymer ?
#
loop_
_entity_poly.entity_id
_entity_poly.type
_entity_poly.pdbx_seq_one_letter_code
_entity_poly.pdbx_strand_id
1 'polypeptide(L)'
;DDRAQRRGLGKFLMFLCESLAKRAGMSGVMLTVQKANQGAMRFYSGAKYAVSLLDPGKVDPWGAAEYDYHILDKLWDPACKLEVEKTAQAAWRENKRRVEAE
;
A
#
# COMPACT_ATOMS: atom_id res chain seq x y z
N ASP A 1 12.84 18.33 7.76
CA ASP A 1 14.16 18.77 8.28
C ASP A 1 15.22 17.84 7.72
N ASP A 2 16.05 18.36 6.82
CA ASP A 2 17.09 17.57 6.15
C ASP A 2 18.15 17.04 7.12
N ARG A 3 18.33 17.72 8.27
CA ARG A 3 19.25 17.31 9.32
C ARG A 3 18.81 16.03 10.02
N ALA A 4 17.52 15.70 9.96
CA ALA A 4 16.95 14.49 10.54
C ALA A 4 16.92 13.29 9.57
N GLN A 5 17.23 13.49 8.28
CA GLN A 5 17.24 12.41 7.31
C GLN A 5 18.38 11.41 7.57
N ARG A 6 18.17 10.15 7.20
CA ARG A 6 19.15 9.05 7.34
C ARG A 6 19.65 8.81 8.79
N ARG A 7 18.95 9.35 9.80
CA ARG A 7 19.19 9.10 11.24
C ARG A 7 18.30 8.02 11.84
N GLY A 8 17.57 7.27 11.01
CA GLY A 8 16.64 6.23 11.48
C GLY A 8 15.29 6.74 11.98
N LEU A 9 15.07 8.07 12.01
CA LEU A 9 13.81 8.66 12.49
C LEU A 9 12.57 8.12 11.77
N GLY A 10 12.61 8.03 10.44
CA GLY A 10 11.49 7.47 9.68
C GLY A 10 11.17 6.03 10.09
N LYS A 11 12.19 5.20 10.32
CA LYS A 11 12.00 3.80 10.77
C LYS A 11 11.36 3.76 12.16
N PHE A 12 11.81 4.62 13.07
CA PHE A 12 11.26 4.73 14.41
C PHE A 12 9.79 5.18 14.39
N LEU A 13 9.46 6.19 13.59
CA LEU A 13 8.08 6.65 13.40
C LEU A 13 7.18 5.55 12.83
N MET A 14 7.64 4.82 11.81
CA MET A 14 6.87 3.71 11.26
C MET A 14 6.64 2.60 12.29
N PHE A 15 7.64 2.28 13.11
CA PHE A 15 7.48 1.33 14.20
C PHE A 15 6.42 1.81 15.20
N LEU A 16 6.43 3.08 15.60
CA LEU A 16 5.42 3.66 16.49
C LEU A 16 4.02 3.60 15.87
N CYS A 17 3.87 3.91 14.59
CA CYS A 17 2.58 3.79 13.88
C CYS A 17 2.06 2.35 13.92
N GLU A 18 2.90 1.36 13.63
CA GLU A 18 2.54 -0.06 13.71
C GLU A 18 2.14 -0.48 15.14
N SER A 19 2.88 -0.02 16.16
CA SER A 19 2.56 -0.28 17.57
C SER A 19 1.23 0.33 17.98
N LEU A 20 0.94 1.57 17.57
CA LEU A 20 -0.33 2.24 17.86
C LEU A 20 -1.49 1.55 17.16
N ALA A 21 -1.33 1.17 15.88
CA ALA A 21 -2.33 0.44 15.12
C ALA A 21 -2.67 -0.90 15.79
N LYS A 22 -1.66 -1.66 16.22
CA LYS A 22 -1.88 -2.91 16.97
C LYS A 22 -2.60 -2.69 18.28
N ARG A 23 -2.21 -1.67 19.06
CA ARG A 23 -2.87 -1.34 20.33
C ARG A 23 -4.33 -0.90 20.14
N ALA A 24 -4.64 -0.24 19.02
CA ALA A 24 -5.98 0.17 18.65
C ALA A 24 -6.83 -0.96 18.05
N GLY A 25 -6.33 -2.20 17.97
CA GLY A 25 -7.05 -3.33 17.37
C GLY A 25 -7.16 -3.25 15.84
N MET A 26 -6.32 -2.45 15.18
CA MET A 26 -6.28 -2.40 13.72
C MET A 26 -5.62 -3.65 13.14
N SER A 27 -5.96 -3.96 11.89
CA SER A 27 -5.51 -5.17 11.18
C SER A 27 -4.23 -4.99 10.37
N GLY A 28 -3.79 -3.75 10.16
CA GLY A 28 -2.63 -3.41 9.37
C GLY A 28 -2.41 -1.90 9.25
N VAL A 29 -1.39 -1.53 8.48
CA VAL A 29 -1.16 -0.14 8.02
C VAL A 29 -1.13 -0.14 6.50
N MET A 30 -1.73 0.90 5.90
CA MET A 30 -1.70 1.16 4.46
C MET A 30 -1.21 2.59 4.22
N LEU A 31 -0.51 2.80 3.11
CA LEU A 31 -0.01 4.12 2.70
C LEU A 31 0.06 4.23 1.17
N THR A 32 0.09 5.46 0.69
CA THR A 32 0.40 5.77 -0.71
C THR A 32 1.83 6.28 -0.83
N VAL A 33 2.51 5.93 -1.91
CA VAL A 33 3.87 6.37 -2.21
C VAL A 33 3.98 6.70 -3.69
N GLN A 34 4.58 7.85 -4.01
CA GLN A 34 4.76 8.27 -5.39
C GLN A 34 5.78 7.36 -6.11
N LYS A 35 5.47 6.93 -7.34
CA LYS A 35 6.34 6.10 -8.20
C LYS A 35 7.70 6.77 -8.43
N ALA A 36 7.70 8.10 -8.56
CA ALA A 36 8.93 8.90 -8.68
C ALA A 36 9.83 8.84 -7.43
N ASN A 37 9.27 8.56 -6.24
CA ASN A 37 10.02 8.54 -4.99
C ASN A 37 10.63 7.16 -4.70
N GLN A 38 11.67 6.80 -5.47
CA GLN A 38 12.37 5.53 -5.30
C GLN A 38 13.03 5.36 -3.91
N GLY A 39 13.36 6.47 -3.23
CA GLY A 39 13.90 6.45 -1.88
C GLY A 39 12.87 5.95 -0.86
N ALA A 40 11.65 6.50 -0.93
CA ALA A 40 10.54 6.06 -0.09
C ALA A 40 10.11 4.62 -0.39
N MET A 41 10.07 4.23 -1.67
CA MET A 41 9.80 2.84 -2.07
C MET A 41 10.77 1.86 -1.39
N ARG A 42 12.08 2.10 -1.51
CA ARG A 42 13.11 1.27 -0.86
C ARG A 42 12.97 1.27 0.65
N PHE A 43 12.68 2.41 1.25
CA PHE A 43 12.46 2.54 2.69
C PHE A 43 11.29 1.66 3.18
N TYR A 44 10.12 1.74 2.53
CA TYR A 44 8.94 0.97 2.95
C TYR A 44 9.08 -0.53 2.66
N SER A 45 9.67 -0.92 1.53
CA SER A 45 9.99 -2.33 1.26
C SER A 45 10.95 -2.91 2.33
N GLY A 46 11.93 -2.12 2.77
CA GLY A 46 12.80 -2.48 3.89
C GLY A 46 12.05 -2.65 5.23
N ALA A 47 10.97 -1.90 5.43
CA ALA A 47 10.06 -2.00 6.57
C ALA A 47 8.99 -3.12 6.44
N LYS A 48 9.08 -3.95 5.39
CA LYS A 48 8.17 -5.07 5.09
C LYS A 48 6.76 -4.65 4.65
N TYR A 49 6.63 -3.48 4.07
CA TYR A 49 5.44 -3.11 3.31
C TYR A 49 5.54 -3.71 1.90
N ALA A 50 4.43 -4.23 1.39
CA ALA A 50 4.31 -4.77 0.05
C ALA A 50 3.31 -3.95 -0.77
N VAL A 51 3.39 -4.01 -2.11
CA VAL A 51 2.36 -3.43 -2.96
C VAL A 51 1.04 -4.13 -2.67
N SER A 52 0.03 -3.34 -2.33
CA SER A 52 -1.30 -3.85 -2.00
C SER A 52 -1.93 -4.53 -3.20
N LEU A 53 -2.78 -5.53 -2.96
CA LEU A 53 -3.65 -6.08 -4.00
C LEU A 53 -4.63 -5.02 -4.54
N LEU A 54 -4.91 -3.99 -3.75
CA LEU A 54 -5.76 -2.85 -4.11
C LEU A 54 -5.01 -1.74 -4.85
N ASP A 55 -3.71 -1.92 -5.12
CA ASP A 55 -2.95 -0.98 -5.93
C ASP A 55 -3.62 -0.78 -7.30
N PRO A 56 -3.74 0.45 -7.82
CA PRO A 56 -4.35 0.70 -9.12
C PRO A 56 -3.71 -0.12 -10.24
N GLY A 57 -2.39 -0.33 -10.22
CA GLY A 57 -1.72 -1.18 -11.20
C GLY A 57 -2.06 -2.68 -11.11
N LYS A 58 -2.74 -3.11 -10.05
CA LYS A 58 -3.23 -4.48 -9.84
C LYS A 58 -4.71 -4.62 -10.19
N VAL A 59 -5.55 -3.69 -9.73
CA VAL A 59 -7.01 -3.76 -9.94
C VAL A 59 -7.47 -3.09 -11.23
N ASP A 60 -6.69 -2.16 -11.79
CA ASP A 60 -6.95 -1.50 -13.07
C ASP A 60 -5.70 -1.50 -13.97
N PRO A 61 -5.32 -2.66 -14.54
CA PRO A 61 -4.15 -2.75 -15.43
C PRO A 61 -4.28 -1.88 -16.69
N TRP A 62 -5.50 -1.53 -17.12
CA TRP A 62 -5.76 -0.76 -18.33
C TRP A 62 -5.55 0.74 -18.11
N GLY A 63 -5.90 1.26 -16.93
CA GLY A 63 -5.63 2.63 -16.49
C GLY A 63 -4.30 2.81 -15.76
N ALA A 64 -3.44 1.78 -15.66
CA ALA A 64 -2.27 1.78 -14.77
C ALA A 64 -1.26 2.93 -15.02
N ALA A 65 -1.24 3.49 -16.23
CA ALA A 65 -0.39 4.63 -16.61
C ALA A 65 -0.90 5.97 -16.04
N GLU A 66 -2.17 6.06 -15.65
CA GLU A 66 -2.79 7.28 -15.14
C GLU A 66 -2.47 7.55 -13.66
N TYR A 67 -1.97 6.52 -12.96
CA TYR A 67 -1.68 6.61 -11.53
C TYR A 67 -0.18 6.79 -11.29
N ASP A 68 0.23 7.93 -10.71
CA ASP A 68 1.64 8.21 -10.39
C ASP A 68 2.10 7.67 -9.02
N TYR A 69 1.27 6.86 -8.36
CA TYR A 69 1.55 6.31 -7.04
C TYR A 69 1.37 4.78 -6.99
N HIS A 70 1.89 4.20 -5.91
CA HIS A 70 1.55 2.87 -5.46
C HIS A 70 0.84 2.92 -4.11
N ILE A 71 -0.07 1.97 -3.88
CA ILE A 71 -0.60 1.66 -2.56
C ILE A 71 0.24 0.53 -1.97
N LEU A 72 0.82 0.76 -0.80
CA LEU A 72 1.52 -0.27 -0.03
C LEU A 72 0.75 -0.60 1.24
N ASP A 73 0.78 -1.86 1.64
CA ASP A 73 0.23 -2.30 2.92
C ASP A 73 1.17 -3.24 3.68
N LYS A 74 0.88 -3.34 4.99
CA LYS A 74 1.45 -4.32 5.89
C LYS A 74 0.35 -4.81 6.81
N LEU A 75 -0.29 -5.89 6.39
CA LEU A 75 -1.39 -6.51 7.11
C LEU A 75 -0.85 -7.61 8.03
N TRP A 76 -1.32 -7.66 9.27
CA TRP A 76 -0.98 -8.72 10.23
C TRP A 76 -2.17 -9.61 10.59
N ASP A 77 -3.41 -9.17 10.37
CA ASP A 77 -4.59 -10.00 10.56
C ASP A 77 -4.91 -10.85 9.31
N PRO A 78 -5.00 -12.19 9.42
CA PRO A 78 -5.35 -13.06 8.29
C PRO A 78 -6.74 -12.82 7.70
N ALA A 79 -7.74 -12.49 8.52
CA ALA A 79 -9.09 -12.24 8.02
C ALA A 79 -9.12 -10.98 7.14
N CYS A 80 -8.48 -9.90 7.60
CA CYS A 80 -8.29 -8.69 6.82
C CYS A 80 -7.55 -8.93 5.48
N LYS A 81 -6.50 -9.77 5.48
CA LYS A 81 -5.80 -10.14 4.23
C LYS A 81 -6.75 -10.78 3.21
N LEU A 82 -7.57 -11.72 3.68
CA LEU A 82 -8.54 -12.41 2.84
C LEU A 82 -9.61 -11.45 2.29
N GLU A 83 -10.09 -10.52 3.12
CA GLU A 83 -11.06 -9.51 2.67
C GLU A 83 -10.44 -8.57 1.63
N VAL A 84 -9.21 -8.10 1.83
CA VAL A 84 -8.49 -7.28 0.85
C VAL A 84 -8.34 -8.02 -0.48
N GLU A 85 -8.05 -9.32 -0.46
CA GLU A 85 -7.98 -10.13 -1.68
C GLU A 85 -9.33 -10.23 -2.40
N LYS A 86 -10.42 -10.51 -1.68
CA LYS A 86 -11.78 -10.54 -2.25
C LYS A 86 -12.16 -9.19 -2.87
N THR A 87 -11.90 -8.09 -2.17
CA THR A 87 -12.17 -6.74 -2.65
C THR A 87 -11.36 -6.43 -3.90
N ALA A 88 -10.07 -6.78 -3.94
CA ALA A 88 -9.23 -6.59 -5.11
C ALA A 88 -9.75 -7.39 -6.33
N GLN A 89 -10.18 -8.63 -6.13
CA GLN A 89 -10.77 -9.44 -7.20
C GLN A 89 -12.09 -8.85 -7.71
N ALA A 90 -12.93 -8.31 -6.84
CA ALA A 90 -14.17 -7.65 -7.22
C ALA A 90 -13.90 -6.38 -8.04
N ALA A 91 -13.00 -5.51 -7.56
CA ALA A 91 -12.58 -4.29 -8.25
C ALA A 91 -11.99 -4.59 -9.62
N TRP A 92 -11.15 -5.62 -9.73
CA TRP A 92 -10.60 -6.03 -11.02
C TRP A 92 -11.68 -6.47 -12.02
N ARG A 93 -12.65 -7.27 -11.58
CA ARG A 93 -13.77 -7.72 -12.43
C ARG A 93 -14.63 -6.56 -12.90
N GLU A 94 -14.86 -5.58 -12.02
CA GLU A 94 -15.60 -4.37 -12.33
C GLU A 94 -14.88 -3.51 -13.37
N ASN A 95 -13.59 -3.21 -13.14
CA ASN A 95 -12.78 -2.44 -14.08
C ASN A 95 -12.68 -3.13 -15.44
N LYS A 96 -12.53 -4.46 -15.46
CA LYS A 96 -12.54 -5.23 -16.70
C LYS A 96 -13.83 -5.03 -17.49
N ARG A 97 -14.99 -5.14 -16.82
CA ARG A 97 -16.30 -4.95 -17.46
C ARG A 97 -16.48 -3.53 -17.98
N ARG A 98 -15.95 -2.54 -17.26
CA ARG A 98 -15.99 -1.13 -17.70
C ARG A 98 -15.23 -0.96 -19.02
N VAL A 99 -14.00 -1.47 -19.10
CA VAL A 99 -13.17 -1.39 -20.31
C VAL A 99 -13.78 -2.18 -21.48
N GLU A 100 -14.40 -3.32 -21.23
CA GLU A 100 -15.08 -4.11 -22.28
C GLU A 100 -16.37 -3.46 -22.81
N ALA A 101 -16.91 -2.46 -22.10
CA ALA A 101 -18.14 -1.75 -22.49
C ALA A 101 -17.88 -0.41 -23.21
N GLU A 102 -16.62 0.04 -23.24
CA GLU A 102 -16.15 1.23 -23.98
C GLU A 102 -15.71 0.87 -25.40
#